data_AF-A0A9D8D0M5-F1
#
_entry.id   AF-A0A9D8D0M5-F1
#
_cell.length_a   1.000
_cell.length_b   1.000
_cell.length_c   1.000
_cell.angle_alpha   90.00
_cell.angle_beta   90.00
_cell.angle_gamma   90.00
#
_symmetry.space_group_name_H-M   'P 1'
#
loop_
_entity.id
_entity.type
_entity.pdbx_description
1 polymer ?
#
loop_
_entity_poly.entity_id
_entity_poly.type
_entity_poly.pdbx_seq_one_letter_code
_entity_poly.pdbx_strand_id
1 'polypeptide(L)'
;IGVAFGKIVDSLVNDIFMPIIGRIFGNLDFSNYFIGLTSAAKQASTYEAAKKAGVALGYGQFITVTVNFIIIAWVLFLVIKGMNRVMQQEKAAEPPPAPSPPSKEQQLLAEIRDLLKARG
;
A
#
# COMPACT_ATOMS: atom_id res chain seq x y z
N ILE A 1 -0.06 13.62 11.01
CA ILE A 1 0.62 12.81 9.97
C ILE A 1 -0.37 11.92 9.20
N GLY A 2 -1.22 11.13 9.89
CA GLY A 2 -2.17 10.21 9.23
C GLY A 2 -3.17 10.85 8.26
N VAL A 3 -3.73 12.03 8.56
CA VAL A 3 -4.72 12.69 7.68
C VAL A 3 -4.11 13.14 6.35
N ALA A 4 -2.89 13.68 6.36
CA ALA A 4 -2.21 14.12 5.14
C ALA A 4 -1.74 12.94 4.29
N PHE A 5 -1.23 11.88 4.92
CA PHE A 5 -0.86 10.64 4.24
C PHE A 5 -2.06 9.99 3.55
N GLY A 6 -3.20 9.90 4.25
CA GLY A 6 -4.45 9.39 3.67
C GLY A 6 -4.85 10.14 2.40
N LYS A 7 -4.79 11.48 2.39
CA LYS A 7 -5.09 12.28 1.19
C LYS A 7 -4.15 12.00 0.00
N ILE A 8 -2.87 11.76 0.26
CA ILE A 8 -1.90 11.42 -0.80
C ILE A 8 -2.27 10.06 -1.41
N VAL A 9 -2.56 9.08 -0.55
CA VAL A 9 -2.96 7.73 -0.99
C VAL A 9 -4.29 7.79 -1.76
N ASP A 10 -5.27 8.54 -1.27
CA ASP A 10 -6.56 8.72 -1.93
C ASP A 10 -6.39 9.36 -3.32
N SER A 11 -5.57 10.40 -3.45
CA SER A 11 -5.30 11.04 -4.75
C SER A 11 -4.56 10.10 -5.70
N LEU A 12 -3.55 9.36 -5.23
CA LEU A 12 -2.88 8.35 -6.05
C LEU A 12 -3.88 7.34 -6.62
N VAL A 13 -4.80 6.86 -5.80
CA VAL A 13 -5.75 5.84 -6.24
C VAL A 13 -6.85 6.41 -7.11
N ASN A 14 -7.48 7.51 -6.71
CA ASN A 14 -8.60 8.09 -7.43
C ASN A 14 -8.18 8.81 -8.72
N ASP A 15 -7.01 9.44 -8.74
CA ASP A 15 -6.59 10.27 -9.88
C ASP A 15 -5.68 9.51 -10.86
N ILE A 16 -4.95 8.48 -10.40
CA ILE A 16 -4.04 7.70 -11.26
C ILE A 16 -4.58 6.29 -11.54
N PHE A 17 -4.94 5.52 -10.51
CA PHE A 17 -5.33 4.12 -10.72
C PHE A 17 -6.76 3.96 -11.24
N MET A 18 -7.74 4.72 -10.71
CA MET A 18 -9.14 4.62 -11.12
C MET A 18 -9.36 4.91 -12.61
N PRO A 19 -8.71 5.89 -13.27
CA PRO A 19 -8.83 6.06 -14.72
C PRO A 19 -8.30 4.86 -15.53
N ILE A 20 -7.21 4.24 -15.07
CA ILE A 20 -6.60 3.06 -15.72
C ILE A 20 -7.52 1.85 -15.56
N ILE A 21 -7.99 1.60 -14.33
CA ILE A 21 -8.94 0.53 -14.02
C ILE A 21 -10.24 0.75 -14.80
N GLY A 22 -10.73 1.99 -14.82
CA GLY A 22 -11.92 2.42 -15.54
C GLY A 22 -11.82 2.17 -17.05
N ARG A 23 -10.63 2.37 -17.63
CA ARG A 23 -10.38 2.09 -19.05
C ARG A 23 -10.35 0.59 -19.37
N ILE A 24 -9.92 -0.25 -18.44
CA ILE A 24 -9.76 -1.70 -18.66
C ILE A 24 -11.06 -2.46 -18.34
N PHE A 25 -11.66 -2.16 -17.19
CA PHE A 25 -12.81 -2.88 -16.64
C PHE A 25 -14.15 -2.15 -16.85
N GLY A 26 -14.12 -0.92 -17.35
CA GLY A 26 -15.28 -0.04 -17.39
C GLY A 26 -15.47 0.76 -16.10
N ASN A 27 -16.50 1.61 -16.07
CA ASN A 27 -16.74 2.49 -14.93
C ASN A 27 -17.28 1.68 -13.73
N LEU A 28 -16.43 1.45 -12.73
CA LEU A 28 -16.79 0.75 -11.48
C LEU A 28 -17.47 1.71 -10.48
N ASP A 29 -18.55 2.36 -10.91
CA ASP A 29 -19.34 3.22 -10.02
C ASP A 29 -20.76 2.68 -9.84
N PHE A 30 -21.04 2.25 -8.62
CA PHE A 30 -22.35 1.79 -8.18
C PHE A 30 -23.09 2.85 -7.32
N SER A 31 -22.58 4.07 -7.20
CA SER A 31 -23.09 5.10 -6.27
C SER A 31 -24.58 5.41 -6.44
N ASN A 32 -25.10 5.30 -7.66
CA ASN A 32 -26.48 5.57 -8.02
C ASN A 32 -27.42 4.35 -7.92
N TYR A 33 -26.96 3.22 -7.40
CA TYR A 33 -27.85 2.11 -7.05
C TYR A 33 -28.45 2.36 -5.66
N PHE A 34 -29.73 2.70 -5.63
CA PHE A 34 -30.46 2.97 -4.39
C PHE A 34 -31.90 2.49 -4.44
N ILE A 35 -32.52 2.38 -3.27
CA ILE A 35 -33.95 2.14 -3.11
C ILE A 35 -34.56 3.34 -2.39
N GLY A 36 -35.42 4.08 -3.08
CA GLY A 36 -36.22 5.13 -2.47
C GLY A 36 -37.30 4.51 -1.56
N LEU A 37 -37.32 4.91 -0.29
CA LEU A 37 -38.32 4.43 0.68
C LEU A 37 -39.53 5.37 0.76
N THR A 38 -39.40 6.62 0.34
CA THR A 38 -40.51 7.57 0.20
C THR A 38 -40.93 7.75 -1.26
N SER A 39 -42.18 8.17 -1.49
CA SER A 39 -42.68 8.46 -2.85
C SER A 39 -41.81 9.50 -3.59
N ALA A 40 -41.35 10.52 -2.87
CA ALA A 40 -40.45 11.54 -3.40
C ALA A 40 -39.05 10.98 -3.74
N ALA A 41 -38.50 10.09 -2.90
CA ALA A 41 -37.21 9.46 -3.15
C ALA A 41 -37.24 8.43 -4.30
N LYS A 42 -38.39 7.77 -4.54
CA LYS A 42 -38.56 6.82 -5.65
C LYS A 42 -38.57 7.48 -7.03
N GLN A 43 -38.94 8.75 -7.09
CA GLN A 43 -39.01 9.54 -8.33
C GLN A 43 -37.68 10.22 -8.67
N ALA A 44 -36.70 10.17 -7.77
CA ALA A 44 -35.39 10.74 -7.98
C ALA A 44 -34.59 9.91 -9.00
N SER A 45 -33.82 10.60 -9.84
CA SER A 45 -32.95 9.98 -10.85
C SER A 45 -31.56 9.61 -10.33
N THR A 46 -31.16 10.14 -9.17
CA THR A 46 -29.85 9.89 -8.55
C THR A 46 -30.00 9.63 -7.06
N TYR A 47 -29.05 8.90 -6.47
CA TYR A 47 -29.08 8.64 -5.02
C TYR A 47 -29.01 9.95 -4.22
N GLU A 48 -28.23 10.92 -4.71
CA GLU A 48 -28.06 12.22 -4.08
C GLU A 48 -29.37 13.02 -4.06
N ALA A 49 -30.12 13.00 -5.16
CA ALA A 49 -31.46 13.58 -5.23
C ALA A 49 -32.47 12.80 -4.35
N ALA A 50 -32.39 11.48 -4.33
CA ALA A 50 -33.26 10.62 -3.52
C ALA A 50 -33.09 10.89 -2.01
N LYS A 51 -31.84 11.07 -1.57
CA LYS A 51 -31.47 11.39 -0.20
C LYS A 51 -31.91 12.80 0.22
N LYS A 52 -31.95 13.76 -0.72
CA LYS A 52 -32.48 15.11 -0.47
C LYS A 52 -34.00 15.14 -0.45
N ALA A 53 -34.65 14.37 -1.32
CA ALA A 53 -36.11 14.33 -1.47
C ALA A 53 -36.80 13.49 -0.37
N GLY A 54 -36.08 12.61 0.31
CA GLY A 54 -36.61 11.84 1.43
C GLY A 54 -35.66 10.73 1.87
N VAL A 55 -36.24 9.64 2.39
CA VAL A 55 -35.44 8.51 2.87
C VAL A 55 -35.12 7.58 1.69
N ALA A 56 -33.83 7.36 1.45
CA ALA A 56 -33.33 6.45 0.43
C ALA A 56 -32.21 5.57 1.00
N LEU A 57 -32.23 4.29 0.64
CA LEU A 57 -31.19 3.32 0.99
C LEU A 57 -30.24 3.17 -0.19
N GLY A 58 -29.07 3.81 -0.12
CA GLY A 58 -28.02 3.72 -1.13
C GLY A 58 -27.03 2.60 -0.87
N TYR A 59 -27.42 1.37 -1.18
CA TYR A 59 -26.53 0.21 -1.07
C TYR A 59 -25.39 0.28 -2.10
N GLY A 60 -25.65 0.91 -3.23
CA GLY A 60 -24.68 1.16 -4.27
C GLY A 60 -23.48 1.98 -3.81
N GLN A 61 -23.72 3.07 -3.09
CA GLN A 61 -22.64 3.88 -2.51
C GLN A 61 -21.75 3.08 -1.55
N PHE A 62 -22.36 2.20 -0.74
CA PHE A 62 -21.60 1.33 0.16
C PHE A 62 -20.70 0.35 -0.61
N ILE A 63 -21.21 -0.25 -1.69
CA ILE A 63 -20.45 -1.12 -2.58
C ILE A 63 -19.32 -0.36 -3.25
N THR A 64 -19.57 0.83 -3.82
CA THR A 64 -18.54 1.69 -4.42
C THR A 64 -17.42 1.98 -3.43
N VAL A 65 -17.75 2.40 -2.21
CA VAL A 65 -16.74 2.71 -1.18
C VAL A 65 -15.95 1.46 -0.78
N THR A 66 -16.61 0.30 -0.68
CA THR A 66 -15.95 -0.96 -0.34
C THR A 66 -15.00 -1.42 -1.44
N VAL A 67 -15.42 -1.35 -2.71
CA VAL A 67 -14.57 -1.65 -3.87
C VAL A 67 -13.37 -0.70 -3.91
N ASN A 68 -13.59 0.60 -3.73
CA ASN A 68 -12.53 1.59 -3.69
C ASN A 68 -11.53 1.29 -2.55
N PHE A 69 -12.02 0.93 -1.36
CA PHE A 69 -11.15 0.54 -0.25
C PHE A 69 -10.28 -0.68 -0.57
N ILE A 70 -10.84 -1.70 -1.23
CA ILE A 70 -10.08 -2.89 -1.68
C ILE A 70 -9.01 -2.49 -2.69
N ILE A 71 -9.34 -1.61 -3.65
CA ILE A 71 -8.39 -1.09 -4.64
C ILE A 71 -7.27 -0.32 -3.94
N ILE A 72 -7.60 0.58 -3.02
CA ILE A 72 -6.61 1.36 -2.25
C ILE A 72 -5.68 0.42 -1.48
N ALA A 73 -6.23 -0.56 -0.78
CA ALA A 73 -5.45 -1.54 -0.02
C ALA A 73 -4.50 -2.34 -0.94
N TRP A 74 -4.98 -2.76 -2.12
CA TRP A 74 -4.19 -3.49 -3.10
C TRP A 74 -3.07 -2.64 -3.70
N VAL A 75 -3.36 -1.38 -4.06
CA VAL A 75 -2.36 -0.43 -4.56
C VAL A 75 -1.31 -0.14 -3.50
N LEU A 76 -1.72 0.12 -2.26
CA LEU A 76 -0.80 0.38 -1.16
C LEU A 76 0.11 -0.83 -0.89
N PHE A 77 -0.44 -2.04 -0.97
CA PHE A 77 0.33 -3.28 -0.90
C PHE A 77 1.39 -3.36 -2.02
N LEU A 78 1.03 -3.04 -3.26
CA LEU A 78 1.98 -3.02 -4.38
C LEU A 78 3.07 -1.97 -4.20
N VAL A 79 2.73 -0.77 -3.72
CA VAL A 79 3.70 0.30 -3.45
C VAL A 79 4.69 -0.13 -2.37
N ILE A 80 4.21 -0.65 -1.24
CA ILE A 80 5.08 -1.14 -0.15
C ILE A 80 5.95 -2.30 -0.63
N LYS A 81 5.39 -3.24 -1.38
CA LYS A 81 6.14 -4.36 -1.96
C LYS A 81 7.21 -3.88 -2.95
N GLY A 82 6.89 -2.88 -3.78
CA GLY A 82 7.82 -2.25 -4.71
C GLY A 82 8.98 -1.58 -3.98
N MET A 83 8.68 -0.76 -2.97
CA MET A 83 9.70 -0.12 -2.13
C MET A 83 10.59 -1.15 -1.43
N ASN A 84 10.00 -2.18 -0.82
CA ASN A 84 10.77 -3.25 -0.17
C ASN A 84 11.67 -4.00 -1.15
N ARG A 85 11.24 -4.21 -2.40
CA ARG A 85 12.06 -4.87 -3.43
C ARG A 85 13.24 -4.00 -3.86
N VAL A 86 13.04 -2.69 -4.05
CA VAL A 86 14.12 -1.75 -4.41
C VAL A 86 15.14 -1.65 -3.27
N MET A 87 14.69 -1.49 -2.02
CA MET A 87 15.59 -1.44 -0.86
C MET A 87 16.39 -2.74 -0.67
N GLN A 88 15.80 -3.91 -0.98
CA GLN A 88 16.55 -5.17 -0.97
C GLN A 88 17.58 -5.26 -2.10
N GLN A 89 17.29 -4.71 -3.27
CA GLN A 89 18.24 -4.67 -4.38
C GLN A 89 19.41 -3.73 -4.08
N GLU A 90 19.18 -2.58 -3.45
CA GLU A 90 20.25 -1.67 -3.00
C GLU A 90 21.14 -2.33 -1.95
N LYS A 91 20.57 -3.01 -0.96
CA LYS A 91 21.34 -3.78 0.04
C LYS A 91 22.11 -4.97 -0.54
N ALA A 92 21.61 -5.58 -1.61
CA ALA A 92 22.31 -6.69 -2.28
C ALA A 92 23.42 -6.21 -3.22
N ALA A 93 23.40 -4.93 -3.62
CA ALA A 93 24.44 -4.30 -4.44
C ALA A 93 25.61 -3.75 -3.61
N GLU A 94 25.47 -3.65 -2.28
CA GLU A 94 26.61 -3.38 -1.40
C GLU A 94 27.53 -4.62 -1.39
N PRO A 95 28.83 -4.46 -1.69
CA PRO A 95 29.80 -5.53 -1.51
C PRO A 95 29.69 -6.03 -0.05
N PRO A 96 29.76 -7.36 0.19
CA PRO A 96 29.77 -7.87 1.55
C PRO A 96 30.82 -7.09 2.35
N PRO A 97 30.49 -6.64 3.57
CA PRO A 97 31.42 -5.84 4.37
C PRO A 97 32.74 -6.58 4.40
N ALA A 98 33.82 -5.87 4.05
CA ALA A 98 35.15 -6.44 4.06
C ALA A 98 35.35 -7.13 5.41
N PRO A 99 35.87 -8.38 5.43
CA PRO A 99 36.04 -9.11 6.67
C PRO A 99 36.72 -8.20 7.68
N SER A 100 36.04 -7.99 8.81
CA SER A 100 36.54 -7.12 9.86
C SER A 100 37.98 -7.51 10.17
N PRO A 101 38.91 -6.55 10.26
CA PRO A 101 40.29 -6.86 10.58
C PRO A 101 40.31 -7.71 11.86
N PRO A 102 41.18 -8.73 11.93
CA PRO A 102 41.21 -9.64 13.06
C PRO A 102 41.33 -8.84 14.36
N SER A 103 40.51 -9.19 15.35
CA SER A 103 40.52 -8.52 16.64
C SER A 103 41.91 -8.64 17.29
N LYS A 104 42.24 -7.73 18.22
CA LYS A 104 43.52 -7.81 18.96
C LYS A 104 43.69 -9.17 19.64
N GLU A 105 42.59 -9.77 20.11
CA GLU A 105 42.59 -11.12 20.69
C GLU A 105 42.95 -12.19 19.65
N GLN A 106 42.40 -12.12 18.44
CA GLN A 106 42.76 -13.05 17.36
C GLN A 106 44.23 -12.91 16.92
N GLN A 107 44.77 -11.69 16.94
CA GLN A 107 46.19 -11.44 16.66
C GLN A 107 47.09 -12.02 17.77
N LEU A 108 46.76 -11.75 19.04
CA LEU A 108 47.47 -12.31 20.19
C LEU A 108 47.44 -13.84 20.20
N LEU A 109 46.29 -14.46 19.87
CA LEU A 109 46.17 -15.91 19.77
C LEU A 109 47.01 -16.48 18.61
N ALA A 110 47.13 -15.76 17.50
CA ALA A 110 48.01 -16.16 16.39
C ALA A 110 49.50 -16.09 16.79
N GLU A 111 49.91 -15.01 17.48
CA GLU A 111 51.27 -14.88 18.02
C GLU A 111 51.59 -15.97 19.05
N ILE A 112 50.66 -16.26 19.97
CA ILE A 112 50.81 -17.34 20.96
C ILE A 112 50.94 -18.70 20.28
N ARG A 113 50.14 -18.99 19.25
CA ARG A 113 50.25 -20.23 18.47
C ARG A 113 51.63 -20.37 17.85
N ASP A 114 52.15 -19.29 17.26
CA ASP A 114 53.44 -19.30 16.58
C ASP A 114 54.60 -19.42 17.58
N LEU A 115 54.50 -18.77 18.74
CA LEU A 115 55.45 -18.92 19.85
C LEU A 115 55.43 -20.35 20.43
N LEU A 116 54.27 -20.99 20.54
CA LEU A 116 54.16 -22.38 20.99
C LEU A 116 54.74 -23.36 19.95
N LYS A 117 54.48 -23.12 18.67
CA LYS A 117 55.03 -23.94 17.57
C LYS A 117 56.55 -23.79 17.44
N ALA A 118 57.11 -22.65 17.82
CA ALA A 118 58.56 -22.44 17.86
C ALA A 118 59.23 -23.08 19.08
N ARG A 119 58.45 -23.51 20.09
CA ARG A 119 58.95 -24.04 21.37
C ARG A 119 58.80 -25.56 21.51
N GLY A 120 58.16 -26.22 20.55
CA GLY A 120 58.05 -27.68 20.41
C GLY A 120 58.70 -28.15 19.12
#